data_AF-A0A2M8FHN2-F1
#
_entry.id   AF-A0A2M8FHN2-F1
#
_cell.length_a   1.000
_cell.length_b   1.000
_cell.length_c   1.000
_cell.angle_alpha   90.00
_cell.angle_beta   90.00
_cell.angle_gamma   90.00
#
_symmetry.space_group_name_H-M   'P 1'
#
loop_
_entity.id
_entity.type
_entity.pdbx_description
1 polymer ?
#
loop_
_entity_poly.entity_id
_entity_poly.type
_entity_poly.pdbx_seq_one_letter_code
_entity_poly.pdbx_strand_id
1 'polypeptide(L)'
;MQLFHNLNIDFMGKRKFFYVLSASFFLLGLLNIVFRGLQFGIDFKGGTEIVVKFDEPIKIAQLRENLNATGLGEVEIKTFGDNTGALIRTELQELPANLFPKIRERIEHDINSSFPSVAGNFQSDKTTKSLTYTFSNSDTASAIAQKLFLDGFQSGKVTEEATNTQVVVQVGISDWIKESLKNKAQGNAFQIIREERVGPKVGNELKVDTIIAVVLSLIVILIYLAFRYKFIFALGAVLALFHDVLITLGLYAVLYNIIPGLNLEVSLTVVAAFLTLIGYSINDTVIVFDRVRETLKIHKTESLESLINLAINKTMSRTILTGGTTLLSIFILLILGGEVLRAFAFTMFFGIIIGTYSSVFIASAFVLDYAMKYHKKVEF
;
A
#
# COMPACT_ATOMS: atom_id res chain seq x y z
N MET A 1 20.83 0.63 -29.41
CA MET A 1 21.57 -0.50 -28.81
C MET A 1 20.94 -1.80 -29.30
N GLN A 2 21.68 -2.69 -29.96
CA GLN A 2 21.20 -4.01 -30.35
C GLN A 2 21.62 -5.05 -29.29
N LEU A 3 21.02 -4.96 -28.11
CA LEU A 3 21.13 -6.04 -27.14
C LEU A 3 20.26 -7.20 -27.68
N PHE A 4 20.86 -8.38 -27.88
CA PHE A 4 20.23 -9.60 -28.41
C PHE A 4 19.95 -9.63 -29.92
N HIS A 5 20.98 -9.44 -30.76
CA HIS A 5 20.87 -9.69 -32.20
C HIS A 5 20.66 -11.21 -32.45
N ASN A 6 19.69 -11.59 -33.29
CA ASN A 6 19.40 -12.97 -33.69
C ASN A 6 18.97 -13.94 -32.56
N LEU A 7 18.08 -13.51 -31.67
CA LEU A 7 17.39 -14.45 -30.78
C LEU A 7 16.61 -15.49 -31.60
N ASN A 8 16.82 -16.77 -31.29
CA ASN A 8 16.11 -17.89 -31.88
C ASN A 8 15.72 -18.91 -30.79
N ILE A 9 14.91 -18.45 -29.85
CA ILE A 9 14.42 -19.26 -28.73
C ILE A 9 13.05 -19.83 -29.11
N ASP A 10 12.86 -21.13 -28.88
CA ASP A 10 11.55 -21.77 -28.95
C ASP A 10 10.76 -21.52 -27.66
N PHE A 11 9.95 -20.47 -27.67
CA PHE A 11 9.07 -20.10 -26.55
C PHE A 11 7.81 -20.97 -26.53
N MET A 12 7.19 -21.16 -27.69
CA MET A 12 5.93 -21.89 -27.79
C MET A 12 6.08 -23.38 -27.49
N GLY A 13 7.20 -24.01 -27.83
CA GLY A 13 7.48 -25.40 -27.43
C GLY A 13 7.60 -25.58 -25.92
N LYS A 14 7.98 -24.52 -25.18
CA LYS A 14 8.13 -24.55 -23.71
C LYS A 14 6.86 -24.15 -22.95
N ARG A 15 5.77 -23.77 -23.64
CA ARG A 15 4.56 -23.22 -23.00
C ARG A 15 3.95 -24.12 -21.91
N LYS A 16 3.95 -25.45 -22.11
CA LYS A 16 3.38 -26.39 -21.14
C LYS A 16 4.09 -26.36 -19.79
N PHE A 17 5.42 -26.25 -19.80
CA PHE A 17 6.21 -26.12 -18.57
C PHE A 17 5.83 -24.84 -17.82
N PHE A 18 5.72 -23.73 -18.55
CA PHE A 18 5.38 -22.43 -17.98
C PHE A 18 3.92 -22.36 -17.49
N TYR A 19 2.98 -23.05 -18.13
CA TYR A 19 1.64 -23.23 -17.58
C TYR A 19 1.63 -23.92 -16.23
N VAL A 20 2.41 -25.01 -16.07
CA VAL A 20 2.52 -25.71 -14.78
C VAL A 20 3.17 -24.81 -13.74
N LEU A 21 4.21 -24.07 -14.11
CA LEU A 21 4.90 -23.12 -13.22
C LEU A 21 3.95 -22.00 -12.75
N SER A 22 3.25 -21.36 -13.68
CA SER A 22 2.24 -20.34 -13.39
C SER A 22 1.10 -20.86 -12.54
N ALA A 23 0.56 -22.03 -12.87
CA ALA A 23 -0.51 -22.65 -12.10
C ALA A 23 -0.06 -22.94 -10.67
N SER A 24 1.20 -23.35 -10.48
CA SER A 24 1.77 -23.60 -9.15
C SER A 24 1.83 -22.33 -8.32
N PHE A 25 2.37 -21.23 -8.87
CA PHE A 25 2.41 -19.94 -8.18
C PHE A 25 1.01 -19.39 -7.90
N PHE A 26 0.11 -19.49 -8.87
CA PHE A 26 -1.29 -19.09 -8.72
C PHE A 26 -1.98 -19.86 -7.60
N LEU A 27 -1.85 -21.19 -7.57
CA LEU A 27 -2.44 -22.04 -6.53
C LEU A 27 -1.86 -21.73 -5.15
N LEU A 28 -0.54 -21.57 -5.04
CA LEU A 28 0.12 -21.21 -3.78
C LEU A 28 -0.38 -19.86 -3.24
N GLY A 29 -0.50 -18.87 -4.13
CA GLY A 29 -1.05 -17.56 -3.81
C GLY A 29 -2.51 -17.64 -3.38
N LEU A 30 -3.34 -18.33 -4.19
CA LEU A 30 -4.77 -18.48 -3.92
C LEU A 30 -5.04 -19.20 -2.60
N LEU A 31 -4.32 -20.30 -2.31
CA LEU A 31 -4.45 -21.01 -1.05
C LEU A 31 -4.09 -20.10 0.13
N ASN A 32 -3.02 -19.32 0.04
CA ASN A 32 -2.67 -18.36 1.10
C ASN A 32 -3.74 -17.28 1.27
N ILE A 33 -4.30 -16.75 0.18
CA ILE A 33 -5.40 -15.78 0.25
C ILE A 33 -6.63 -16.40 0.92
N VAL A 34 -7.00 -17.65 0.60
CA VAL A 34 -8.15 -18.33 1.19
C VAL A 34 -7.96 -18.61 2.68
N PHE A 35 -6.77 -19.07 3.09
CA PHE A 35 -6.52 -19.45 4.49
C PHE A 35 -6.12 -18.29 5.41
N ARG A 36 -5.40 -17.29 4.90
CA ARG A 36 -4.85 -16.17 5.71
C ARG A 36 -5.54 -14.83 5.43
N GLY A 37 -6.28 -14.73 4.32
CA GLY A 37 -6.85 -13.47 3.86
C GLY A 37 -5.81 -12.52 3.25
N LEU A 38 -6.32 -11.45 2.63
CA LEU A 38 -5.51 -10.29 2.29
C LEU A 38 -5.48 -9.32 3.46
N GLN A 39 -4.33 -8.68 3.65
CA GLN A 39 -4.10 -7.76 4.75
C GLN A 39 -4.31 -6.35 4.24
N PHE A 40 -5.29 -5.67 4.79
CA PHE A 40 -5.66 -4.32 4.39
C PHE A 40 -5.02 -3.30 5.32
N GLY A 41 -4.58 -2.18 4.73
CA GLY A 41 -4.08 -1.02 5.47
C GLY A 41 -5.21 -0.23 6.13
N ILE A 42 -4.83 0.86 6.82
CA ILE A 42 -5.77 1.69 7.57
C ILE A 42 -6.84 2.34 6.69
N ASP A 43 -6.52 2.63 5.43
CA ASP A 43 -7.43 3.18 4.44
C ASP A 43 -8.74 2.38 4.33
N PHE A 44 -8.68 1.06 4.46
CA PHE A 44 -9.84 0.18 4.30
C PHE A 44 -10.31 -0.45 5.61
N LYS A 45 -9.42 -0.62 6.60
CA LYS A 45 -9.80 -1.13 7.93
C LYS A 45 -10.47 -0.06 8.78
N GLY A 46 -10.06 1.19 8.63
CA GLY A 46 -10.40 2.25 9.58
C GLY A 46 -9.63 2.11 10.91
N GLY A 47 -9.58 3.19 11.68
CA GLY A 47 -8.85 3.27 12.94
C GLY A 47 -7.80 4.37 12.94
N THR A 48 -6.74 4.17 13.74
CA THR A 48 -5.63 5.11 13.89
C THR A 48 -4.30 4.40 13.71
N GLU A 49 -3.41 5.01 12.92
CA GLU A 49 -2.01 4.64 12.77
C GLU A 49 -1.11 5.75 13.29
N ILE A 50 -0.16 5.38 14.13
CA ILE A 50 0.80 6.30 14.72
C ILE A 50 2.18 5.73 14.50
N VAL A 51 3.06 6.52 13.89
CA VAL A 51 4.45 6.16 13.70
C VAL A 51 5.28 6.90 14.73
N VAL A 52 6.05 6.15 15.51
CA VAL A 52 6.94 6.64 16.55
C VAL A 52 8.38 6.32 16.16
N LYS A 53 9.28 7.30 16.27
CA LYS A 53 10.72 7.15 16.08
C LYS A 53 11.42 7.36 17.41
N PHE A 54 12.17 6.37 17.84
CA PHE A 54 13.01 6.38 19.03
C PHE A 54 14.45 6.77 18.66
N ASP A 55 15.21 7.27 19.63
CA ASP A 55 16.63 7.59 19.43
C ASP A 55 17.49 6.32 19.39
N GLU A 56 17.15 5.32 20.22
CA GLU A 56 17.82 4.01 20.27
C GLU A 56 16.93 2.86 19.78
N PRO A 57 17.52 1.74 19.28
CA PRO A 57 16.75 0.58 18.82
C PRO A 57 15.82 0.01 19.89
N ILE A 58 14.59 -0.32 19.50
CA ILE A 58 13.57 -0.84 20.42
C ILE A 58 13.16 -2.28 20.11
N LYS A 59 12.84 -3.03 21.17
CA LYS A 59 12.21 -4.35 21.03
C LYS A 59 10.70 -4.18 20.97
N ILE A 60 10.11 -4.48 19.81
CA ILE A 60 8.65 -4.40 19.59
C ILE A 60 7.85 -5.18 20.64
N ALA A 61 8.38 -6.31 21.13
CA ALA A 61 7.73 -7.08 22.19
C ALA A 61 7.54 -6.28 23.49
N GLN A 62 8.56 -5.53 23.92
CA GLN A 62 8.50 -4.69 25.12
C GLN A 62 7.56 -3.49 24.90
N LEU A 63 7.61 -2.88 23.71
CA LEU A 63 6.70 -1.80 23.35
C LEU A 63 5.24 -2.27 23.40
N ARG A 64 4.97 -3.49 22.91
CA ARG A 64 3.64 -4.11 22.95
C ARG A 64 3.15 -4.36 24.36
N GLU A 65 3.99 -4.90 25.23
CA GLU A 65 3.64 -5.11 26.65
C GLU A 65 3.30 -3.77 27.33
N ASN A 66 4.11 -2.75 27.09
CA ASN A 66 3.90 -1.42 27.65
C ASN A 66 2.58 -0.78 27.21
N LEU A 67 2.20 -0.95 25.93
CA LEU A 67 1.01 -0.36 25.33
C LEU A 67 -0.27 -1.16 25.58
N ASN A 68 -0.21 -2.49 25.65
CA ASN A 68 -1.38 -3.31 26.01
C ASN A 68 -1.88 -2.97 27.43
N ALA A 69 -0.98 -2.56 28.32
CA ALA A 69 -1.32 -2.11 29.68
C ALA A 69 -1.97 -0.70 29.74
N THR A 70 -2.17 -0.02 28.61
CA THR A 70 -2.67 1.38 28.58
C THR A 70 -4.19 1.48 28.44
N GLY A 71 -4.88 0.37 28.18
CA GLY A 71 -6.35 0.37 28.03
C GLY A 71 -6.86 0.77 26.64
N LEU A 72 -5.99 0.85 25.64
CA LEU A 72 -6.35 1.06 24.22
C LEU A 72 -6.92 -0.20 23.54
N GLY A 73 -7.06 -1.31 24.26
CA GLY A 73 -7.40 -2.61 23.66
C GLY A 73 -6.20 -3.25 22.97
N GLU A 74 -6.48 -4.12 21.99
CA GLU A 74 -5.43 -4.77 21.21
C GLU A 74 -4.82 -3.77 20.22
N VAL A 75 -3.52 -3.49 20.40
CA VAL A 75 -2.75 -2.66 19.47
C VAL A 75 -1.84 -3.52 18.61
N GLU A 76 -1.92 -3.33 17.30
CA GLU A 76 -0.97 -3.92 16.37
C GLU A 76 0.30 -3.06 16.38
N ILE A 77 1.46 -3.69 16.54
CA ILE A 77 2.75 -2.98 16.52
C ILE A 77 3.70 -3.69 15.59
N LYS A 78 4.24 -2.93 14.64
CA LYS A 78 5.23 -3.35 13.64
C LYS A 78 6.45 -2.45 13.70
N THR A 79 7.60 -2.97 13.29
CA THR A 79 8.78 -2.14 13.01
C THR A 79 8.48 -1.21 11.84
N PHE A 80 8.95 0.04 11.94
CA PHE A 80 8.83 1.04 10.88
C PHE A 80 10.21 1.61 10.50
N GLY A 81 10.62 1.36 9.28
CA GLY A 81 11.91 1.75 8.72
C GLY A 81 13.02 0.81 9.18
N ASP A 82 13.76 1.25 10.19
CA ASP A 82 14.82 0.49 10.85
C ASP A 82 14.35 0.06 12.26
N ASN A 83 15.25 -0.48 13.07
CA ASN A 83 14.91 -0.98 14.41
C ASN A 83 14.61 0.12 15.44
N THR A 84 14.62 1.39 15.06
CA THR A 84 14.31 2.54 15.94
C THR A 84 12.92 3.11 15.68
N GLY A 85 12.24 2.69 14.61
CA GLY A 85 10.86 3.10 14.35
C GLY A 85 9.84 2.01 14.68
N ALA A 86 8.67 2.42 15.15
CA ALA A 86 7.51 1.56 15.33
C ALA A 86 6.26 2.19 14.74
N LEU A 87 5.52 1.39 13.99
CA LEU A 87 4.15 1.66 13.58
C LEU A 87 3.21 1.02 14.61
N ILE A 88 2.40 1.84 15.27
CA ILE A 88 1.38 1.43 16.23
C ILE A 88 0.02 1.66 15.56
N ARG A 89 -0.82 0.63 15.53
CA ARG A 89 -2.15 0.68 14.94
C ARG A 89 -3.19 0.21 15.94
N THR A 90 -4.33 0.89 15.94
CA THR A 90 -5.53 0.52 16.72
C THR A 90 -6.78 0.75 15.87
N GLU A 91 -7.82 -0.02 16.12
CA GLU A 91 -9.14 0.18 15.50
C GLU A 91 -9.87 1.41 16.08
N LEU A 92 -9.39 1.93 17.22
CA LEU A 92 -9.91 3.12 17.85
C LEU A 92 -9.62 4.37 16.99
N GLN A 93 -10.61 5.25 16.88
CA GLN A 93 -10.48 6.57 16.23
C GLN A 93 -10.39 7.71 17.24
N GLU A 94 -10.91 7.46 18.44
CA GLU A 94 -10.99 8.42 19.53
C GLU A 94 -10.50 7.72 20.79
N LEU A 95 -9.98 8.51 21.73
CA LEU A 95 -9.56 7.96 22.99
C LEU A 95 -10.78 7.40 23.76
N PRO A 96 -10.71 6.18 24.33
CA PRO A 96 -11.74 5.65 25.19
C PRO A 96 -12.11 6.61 26.33
N ALA A 97 -13.41 6.76 26.59
CA ALA A 97 -13.94 7.74 27.56
C ALA A 97 -13.37 7.57 28.99
N ASN A 98 -13.02 6.34 29.37
CA ASN A 98 -12.41 5.98 30.64
C ASN A 98 -10.94 6.41 30.80
N LEU A 99 -10.26 6.76 29.70
CA LEU A 99 -8.86 7.22 29.73
C LEU A 99 -8.74 8.74 29.81
N PHE A 100 -9.79 9.47 29.41
CA PHE A 100 -9.84 10.94 29.49
C PHE A 100 -9.50 11.53 30.87
N PRO A 101 -10.00 11.01 32.00
CA PRO A 101 -9.67 11.55 33.32
C PRO A 101 -8.16 11.58 33.59
N LYS A 102 -7.43 10.55 33.17
CA LYS A 102 -5.98 10.44 33.40
C LYS A 102 -5.19 11.51 32.63
N ILE A 103 -5.60 11.78 31.39
CA ILE A 103 -4.97 12.83 30.57
C ILE A 103 -5.30 14.20 31.11
N ARG A 104 -6.55 14.40 31.52
CA ARG A 104 -6.99 15.64 32.14
C ARG A 104 -6.17 15.95 33.40
N GLU A 105 -6.08 15.02 34.34
CA GLU A 105 -5.28 15.17 35.57
C GLU A 105 -3.84 15.56 35.25
N ARG A 106 -3.26 14.99 34.19
CA ARG A 106 -1.91 15.34 33.76
C ARG A 106 -1.81 16.75 33.18
N ILE A 107 -2.72 17.14 32.28
CA ILE A 107 -2.74 18.50 31.72
C ILE A 107 -2.92 19.53 32.84
N GLU A 108 -3.84 19.27 33.78
CA GLU A 108 -4.04 20.13 34.94
C GLU A 108 -2.79 20.20 35.83
N HIS A 109 -2.09 19.08 36.04
CA HIS A 109 -0.81 19.06 36.75
C HIS A 109 0.28 19.87 36.05
N ASP A 110 0.42 19.75 34.72
CA ASP A 110 1.40 20.48 33.93
C ASP A 110 1.08 21.99 33.91
N ILE A 111 -0.20 22.38 33.84
CA ILE A 111 -0.66 23.76 33.99
C ILE A 111 -0.31 24.29 35.38
N ASN A 112 -0.69 23.58 36.44
CA ASN A 112 -0.49 24.02 37.82
C ASN A 112 0.98 24.14 38.21
N SER A 113 1.83 23.26 37.70
CA SER A 113 3.28 23.27 37.97
C SER A 113 4.01 24.35 37.18
N SER A 114 3.62 24.59 35.93
CA SER A 114 4.24 25.60 35.07
C SER A 114 3.72 27.02 35.34
N PHE A 115 2.47 27.14 35.78
CA PHE A 115 1.78 28.42 36.04
C PHE A 115 1.07 28.44 37.41
N PRO A 116 1.82 28.54 38.52
CA PRO A 116 1.24 28.51 39.87
C PRO A 116 0.21 29.62 40.14
N SER A 117 0.30 30.75 39.43
CA SER A 117 -0.63 31.90 39.55
C SER A 117 -2.05 31.59 39.08
N VAL A 118 -2.23 30.52 38.30
CA VAL A 118 -3.51 30.11 37.70
C VAL A 118 -4.03 28.83 38.36
N ALA A 119 -3.27 28.25 39.29
CA ALA A 119 -3.57 26.95 39.88
C ALA A 119 -4.90 26.97 40.63
N GLY A 120 -5.81 26.05 40.26
CA GLY A 120 -7.15 25.96 40.82
C GLY A 120 -8.14 27.04 40.36
N ASN A 121 -7.71 27.99 39.52
CA ASN A 121 -8.51 29.12 39.03
C ASN A 121 -8.77 29.05 37.52
N PHE A 122 -9.18 27.89 37.02
CA PHE A 122 -9.63 27.73 35.64
C PHE A 122 -10.80 26.75 35.57
N GLN A 123 -11.72 27.00 34.65
CA GLN A 123 -12.83 26.09 34.37
C GLN A 123 -12.46 25.21 33.18
N SER A 124 -12.79 23.93 33.27
CA SER A 124 -12.57 22.96 32.20
C SER A 124 -13.91 22.43 31.68
N ASP A 125 -14.17 22.58 30.40
CA ASP A 125 -15.23 21.87 29.70
C ASP A 125 -14.65 20.70 28.91
N LYS A 126 -15.39 19.59 28.87
CA LYS A 126 -14.97 18.38 28.16
C LYS A 126 -15.93 18.11 27.01
N THR A 127 -15.36 17.81 25.85
CA THR A 127 -16.06 17.14 24.75
C THR A 127 -15.58 15.70 24.61
N THR A 128 -16.07 14.96 23.62
CA THR A 128 -15.54 13.63 23.29
C THR A 128 -14.11 13.66 22.73
N LYS A 129 -13.59 14.83 22.35
CA LYS A 129 -12.30 14.97 21.63
C LYS A 129 -11.36 16.00 22.22
N SER A 130 -11.83 16.83 23.14
CA SER A 130 -11.06 17.96 23.63
C SER A 130 -11.38 18.31 25.08
N LEU A 131 -10.43 19.02 25.68
CA LEU A 131 -10.57 19.70 26.95
C LEU A 131 -10.40 21.20 26.68
N THR A 132 -11.38 22.01 27.05
CA THR A 132 -11.34 23.45 26.90
C THR A 132 -11.16 24.07 28.28
N TYR A 133 -10.10 24.85 28.45
CA TYR A 133 -9.77 25.54 29.69
C TYR A 133 -10.01 27.04 29.52
N THR A 134 -10.73 27.65 30.45
CA THR A 134 -10.97 29.10 30.46
C THR A 134 -10.13 29.77 31.54
N PHE A 135 -9.39 30.81 31.14
CA PHE A 135 -8.47 31.57 31.99
C PHE A 135 -8.92 33.02 32.18
N SER A 136 -8.26 33.75 33.09
CA SER A 136 -8.66 35.13 33.43
C SER A 136 -8.29 36.17 32.38
N ASN A 137 -7.27 35.92 31.56
CA ASN A 137 -6.82 36.85 30.51
C ASN A 137 -6.19 36.12 29.31
N SER A 138 -6.16 36.81 28.17
CA SER A 138 -5.68 36.28 26.89
C SER A 138 -4.19 35.98 26.86
N ASP A 139 -3.37 36.77 27.56
CA ASP A 139 -1.92 36.55 27.63
C ASP A 139 -1.60 35.21 28.33
N THR A 140 -2.29 34.94 29.44
CA THR A 140 -2.20 33.67 30.18
C THR A 140 -2.66 32.50 29.31
N ALA A 141 -3.79 32.64 28.63
CA ALA A 141 -4.29 31.62 27.70
C ALA A 141 -3.26 31.33 26.59
N SER A 142 -2.64 32.36 26.03
CA SER A 142 -1.62 32.24 24.98
C SER A 142 -0.35 31.53 25.48
N ALA A 143 0.15 31.90 26.65
CA ALA A 143 1.32 31.27 27.26
C ALA A 143 1.08 29.79 27.59
N ILE A 144 -0.09 29.46 28.12
CA ILE A 144 -0.48 28.07 28.44
C ILE A 144 -0.65 27.26 27.16
N ALA A 145 -1.33 27.78 26.14
CA ALA A 145 -1.51 27.10 24.87
C ALA A 145 -0.16 26.78 24.21
N GLN A 146 0.78 27.73 24.24
CA GLN A 146 2.13 27.51 23.72
C GLN A 146 2.92 26.50 24.53
N LYS A 147 2.84 26.56 25.87
CA LYS A 147 3.53 25.61 26.75
C LYS A 147 3.04 24.17 26.54
N LEU A 148 1.72 23.97 26.53
CA LEU A 148 1.11 22.65 26.27
C LEU A 148 1.47 22.13 24.87
N PHE A 149 1.55 23.02 23.87
CA PHE A 149 1.99 22.66 22.52
C PHE A 149 3.46 22.22 22.50
N LEU A 150 4.34 22.89 23.25
CA LEU A 150 5.75 22.50 23.39
C LEU A 150 5.94 21.18 24.17
N ASP A 151 5.06 20.91 25.13
CA ASP A 151 5.00 19.60 25.80
C ASP A 151 4.41 18.51 24.87
N GLY A 152 3.88 18.95 23.73
CA GLY A 152 3.47 18.18 22.57
C GLY A 152 2.05 17.66 22.62
N PHE A 153 1.18 18.34 23.35
CA PHE A 153 -0.26 18.23 23.18
C PHE A 153 -0.70 19.03 21.95
N GLN A 154 -1.77 18.59 21.30
CA GLN A 154 -2.43 19.36 20.23
C GLN A 154 -3.27 20.49 20.85
N SER A 155 -2.63 21.60 21.25
CA SER A 155 -3.28 22.72 21.94
C SER A 155 -3.21 24.04 21.19
N GLY A 156 -4.23 24.88 21.40
CA GLY A 156 -4.30 26.22 20.82
C GLY A 156 -5.36 27.07 21.50
N LYS A 157 -5.44 28.34 21.12
CA LYS A 157 -6.57 29.19 21.50
C LYS A 157 -7.83 28.75 20.73
N VAL A 158 -8.99 28.77 21.39
CA VAL A 158 -10.28 28.42 20.73
C VAL A 158 -10.58 29.33 19.54
N THR A 159 -10.28 30.62 19.66
CA THR A 159 -10.34 31.61 18.58
C THR A 159 -9.05 32.45 18.54
N GLU A 160 -8.71 32.98 17.37
CA GLU A 160 -7.56 33.87 17.15
C GLU A 160 -7.79 35.31 17.63
N GLU A 161 -8.93 35.59 18.26
CA GLU A 161 -9.25 36.91 18.77
C GLU A 161 -8.29 37.33 19.88
N ALA A 162 -7.89 38.60 19.88
CA ALA A 162 -6.97 39.15 20.88
C ALA A 162 -7.51 39.03 22.32
N THR A 163 -8.83 38.98 22.49
CA THR A 163 -9.52 38.89 23.79
C THR A 163 -9.82 37.46 24.23
N ASN A 164 -9.50 36.44 23.42
CA ASN A 164 -9.84 35.06 23.75
C ASN A 164 -9.06 34.56 24.97
N THR A 165 -9.80 34.07 25.96
CA THR A 165 -9.24 33.51 27.21
C THR A 165 -9.32 31.98 27.28
N GLN A 166 -9.80 31.34 26.23
CA GLN A 166 -10.01 29.89 26.18
C GLN A 166 -8.91 29.17 25.39
N VAL A 167 -8.39 28.13 26.00
CA VAL A 167 -7.43 27.19 25.39
C VAL A 167 -8.12 25.86 25.19
N VAL A 168 -8.06 25.33 23.97
CA VAL A 168 -8.49 23.99 23.65
C VAL A 168 -7.28 23.08 23.55
N VAL A 169 -7.37 21.91 24.18
CA VAL A 169 -6.44 20.81 24.02
C VAL A 169 -7.20 19.67 23.36
N GLN A 170 -6.86 19.34 22.12
CA GLN A 170 -7.36 18.12 21.50
C GLN A 170 -6.65 16.94 22.13
N VAL A 171 -7.43 15.92 22.49
CA VAL A 171 -6.93 14.72 23.16
C VAL A 171 -7.05 13.56 22.19
N GLY A 172 -5.90 13.12 21.69
CA GLY A 172 -5.75 12.03 20.75
C GLY A 172 -5.24 10.73 21.36
N ILE A 173 -5.28 9.68 20.55
CA ILE A 173 -4.64 8.40 20.87
C ILE A 173 -3.11 8.57 20.88
N SER A 174 -2.57 9.41 19.99
CA SER A 174 -1.15 9.77 19.95
C SER A 174 -0.66 10.45 21.23
N ASP A 175 -1.41 11.41 21.77
CA ASP A 175 -1.10 12.07 23.04
C ASP A 175 -1.07 11.04 24.18
N TRP A 176 -2.05 10.13 24.21
CA TRP A 176 -2.11 9.06 25.20
C TRP A 176 -0.94 8.08 25.10
N ILE A 177 -0.56 7.69 23.87
CA ILE A 177 0.60 6.83 23.63
C ILE A 177 1.88 7.53 24.07
N LYS A 178 2.05 8.80 23.72
CA LYS A 178 3.21 9.61 24.13
C LYS A 178 3.32 9.64 25.65
N GLU A 179 2.23 9.93 26.33
CA GLU A 179 2.22 9.99 27.79
C GLU A 179 2.47 8.62 28.43
N SER A 180 1.82 7.58 27.92
CA SER A 180 1.97 6.21 28.42
C SER A 180 3.40 5.67 28.25
N LEU A 181 4.09 6.11 27.21
CA LEU A 181 5.47 5.71 26.92
C LEU A 181 6.51 6.57 27.64
N LYS A 182 6.22 7.83 27.95
CA LYS A 182 7.17 8.77 28.59
C LYS A 182 7.86 8.19 29.83
N ASN A 183 7.10 7.52 30.70
CA ASN A 183 7.64 6.91 31.92
C ASN A 183 8.09 5.45 31.74
N LYS A 184 7.71 4.79 30.63
CA LYS A 184 7.96 3.37 30.37
C LYS A 184 9.08 3.12 29.36
N ALA A 185 9.52 4.13 28.62
CA ALA A 185 10.56 4.04 27.61
C ALA A 185 12.00 4.02 28.17
N GLN A 186 12.19 3.86 29.49
CA GLN A 186 13.50 3.68 30.14
C GLN A 186 14.55 4.77 29.79
N GLY A 187 14.12 5.99 29.47
CA GLY A 187 15.02 7.09 29.07
C GLY A 187 15.36 7.15 27.58
N ASN A 188 14.85 6.23 26.75
CA ASN A 188 14.92 6.34 25.30
C ASN A 188 13.92 7.39 24.81
N ALA A 189 14.43 8.54 24.40
CA ALA A 189 13.61 9.61 23.87
C ALA A 189 12.98 9.19 22.53
N PHE A 190 11.81 9.74 22.25
CA PHE A 190 11.08 9.43 21.03
C PHE A 190 10.21 10.60 20.58
N GLN A 191 9.86 10.57 19.31
CA GLN A 191 8.98 11.52 18.66
C GLN A 191 7.92 10.79 17.84
N ILE A 192 6.71 11.35 17.82
CA ILE A 192 5.66 10.92 16.89
C ILE A 192 5.96 11.59 15.56
N ILE A 193 6.27 10.79 14.54
CA ILE A 193 6.62 11.31 13.22
C ILE A 193 5.40 11.42 12.30
N ARG A 194 4.36 10.62 12.57
CA ARG A 194 3.13 10.61 11.78
C ARG A 194 1.97 10.08 12.60
N GLU A 195 0.80 10.67 12.40
CA GLU A 195 -0.47 10.12 12.85
C GLU A 195 -1.48 10.22 11.70
N GLU A 196 -2.13 9.10 11.38
CA GLU A 196 -3.19 8.99 10.38
C GLU A 196 -4.43 8.38 11.03
N ARG A 197 -5.61 8.96 10.78
CA ARG A 197 -6.88 8.47 11.32
C ARG A 197 -7.90 8.34 10.20
N VAL A 198 -8.54 7.18 10.11
CA VAL A 198 -9.55 6.88 9.10
C VAL A 198 -10.82 6.41 9.81
N GLY A 199 -11.92 7.15 9.60
CA GLY A 199 -13.22 6.74 10.13
C GLY A 199 -13.83 5.57 9.35
N PRO A 200 -14.69 4.73 9.95
CA PRO A 200 -15.22 3.52 9.33
C PRO A 200 -16.10 3.83 8.13
N LYS A 201 -16.80 4.98 8.16
CA LYS A 201 -17.56 5.48 7.01
C LYS A 201 -16.62 5.82 5.85
N VAL A 202 -15.59 6.62 6.12
CA VAL A 202 -14.59 7.02 5.11
C VAL A 202 -13.86 5.80 4.57
N GLY A 203 -13.44 4.87 5.42
CA GLY A 203 -12.77 3.65 4.98
C GLY A 203 -13.65 2.74 4.14
N ASN A 204 -14.95 2.65 4.46
CA ASN A 204 -15.90 1.91 3.62
C ASN A 204 -16.16 2.60 2.27
N GLU A 205 -16.25 3.94 2.24
CA GLU A 205 -16.33 4.72 1.00
C GLU A 205 -15.07 4.49 0.14
N LEU A 206 -13.87 4.61 0.70
CA LEU A 206 -12.60 4.34 0.01
C LEU A 206 -12.52 2.92 -0.55
N LYS A 207 -13.04 1.93 0.18
CA LYS A 207 -13.11 0.54 -0.27
C LYS A 207 -14.02 0.38 -1.48
N VAL A 208 -15.21 0.99 -1.44
CA VAL A 208 -16.17 0.95 -2.55
C VAL A 208 -15.60 1.68 -3.76
N ASP A 209 -15.04 2.88 -3.59
CA ASP A 209 -14.43 3.67 -4.65
C ASP A 209 -13.26 2.92 -5.31
N THR A 210 -12.44 2.24 -4.51
CA THR A 210 -11.38 1.37 -5.00
C THR A 210 -11.90 0.24 -5.89
N ILE A 211 -12.96 -0.45 -5.45
CA ILE A 211 -13.57 -1.54 -6.23
C ILE A 211 -14.13 -0.98 -7.55
N ILE A 212 -14.83 0.15 -7.50
CA ILE A 212 -15.36 0.83 -8.68
C ILE A 212 -14.24 1.20 -9.64
N ALA A 213 -13.15 1.82 -9.15
CA ALA A 213 -12.00 2.22 -9.97
C ALA A 213 -11.35 1.03 -10.68
N VAL A 214 -11.16 -0.09 -9.97
CA VAL A 214 -10.61 -1.32 -10.55
C VAL A 214 -11.55 -1.88 -11.62
N VAL A 215 -12.84 -2.01 -11.33
CA VAL A 215 -13.83 -2.53 -12.31
C VAL A 215 -13.92 -1.64 -13.55
N LEU A 216 -14.00 -0.32 -13.37
CA LEU A 216 -14.02 0.63 -14.49
C LEU A 216 -12.74 0.56 -15.33
N SER A 217 -11.57 0.45 -14.68
CA SER A 217 -10.31 0.30 -15.41
C SER A 217 -10.29 -0.96 -16.26
N LEU A 218 -10.76 -2.10 -15.71
CA LEU A 218 -10.85 -3.36 -16.44
C LEU A 218 -11.83 -3.25 -17.61
N ILE A 219 -12.99 -2.61 -17.43
CA ILE A 219 -13.95 -2.39 -18.52
C ILE A 219 -13.32 -1.57 -19.66
N VAL A 220 -12.66 -0.46 -19.34
CA VAL A 220 -12.02 0.40 -20.35
C VAL A 220 -10.95 -0.39 -21.13
N ILE A 221 -10.16 -1.20 -20.43
CA ILE A 221 -9.16 -2.08 -21.05
C ILE A 221 -9.82 -3.14 -21.94
N LEU A 222 -10.88 -3.78 -21.47
CA LEU A 222 -11.60 -4.79 -22.25
C LEU A 222 -12.17 -4.20 -23.53
N ILE A 223 -12.75 -3.00 -23.45
CA ILE A 223 -13.24 -2.23 -24.60
C ILE A 223 -12.08 -1.97 -25.57
N TYR A 224 -10.96 -1.43 -25.07
CA TYR A 224 -9.77 -1.20 -25.89
C TYR A 224 -9.29 -2.47 -26.60
N LEU A 225 -9.15 -3.59 -25.87
CA LEU A 225 -8.70 -4.86 -26.44
C LEU A 225 -9.68 -5.42 -27.46
N ALA A 226 -10.99 -5.28 -27.23
CA ALA A 226 -12.04 -5.73 -28.15
C ALA A 226 -12.02 -4.96 -29.48
N PHE A 227 -11.78 -3.64 -29.45
CA PHE A 227 -11.61 -2.84 -30.67
C PHE A 227 -10.26 -3.08 -31.35
N ARG A 228 -9.20 -3.30 -30.57
CA ARG A 228 -7.84 -3.42 -31.07
C ARG A 228 -7.55 -4.79 -31.69
N TYR A 229 -8.06 -5.87 -31.11
CA TYR A 229 -7.73 -7.26 -31.43
C TYR A 229 -8.95 -8.10 -31.79
N LYS A 230 -8.71 -9.20 -32.53
CA LYS A 230 -9.72 -10.24 -32.70
C LYS A 230 -10.01 -10.92 -31.37
N PHE A 231 -11.24 -11.42 -31.24
CA PHE A 231 -11.78 -11.99 -30.01
C PHE A 231 -10.80 -12.92 -29.27
N ILE A 232 -10.13 -13.83 -29.99
CA ILE A 232 -9.21 -14.79 -29.34
C ILE A 232 -7.95 -14.13 -28.75
N PHE A 233 -7.39 -13.13 -29.44
CA PHE A 233 -6.26 -12.37 -28.92
C PHE A 233 -6.71 -11.50 -27.75
N ALA A 234 -7.87 -10.84 -27.86
CA ALA A 234 -8.43 -10.09 -26.75
C ALA A 234 -8.60 -10.99 -25.50
N LEU A 235 -9.15 -12.20 -25.66
CA LEU A 235 -9.30 -13.16 -24.57
C LEU A 235 -7.94 -13.59 -23.98
N GLY A 236 -6.94 -13.87 -24.83
CA GLY A 236 -5.59 -14.22 -24.38
C GLY A 236 -4.93 -13.09 -23.57
N ALA A 237 -5.08 -11.84 -24.00
CA ALA A 237 -4.59 -10.68 -23.25
C ALA A 237 -5.28 -10.53 -21.90
N VAL A 238 -6.60 -10.72 -21.85
CA VAL A 238 -7.37 -10.63 -20.61
C VAL A 238 -6.95 -11.71 -19.62
N LEU A 239 -6.79 -12.95 -20.08
CA LEU A 239 -6.33 -14.05 -19.23
C LEU A 239 -4.95 -13.78 -18.64
N ALA A 240 -4.02 -13.22 -19.44
CA ALA A 240 -2.70 -12.81 -18.94
C ALA A 240 -2.82 -11.70 -17.88
N LEU A 241 -3.68 -10.70 -18.07
CA LEU A 241 -3.88 -9.65 -17.07
C LEU A 241 -4.41 -10.16 -15.74
N PHE A 242 -5.42 -11.04 -15.79
CA PHE A 242 -5.93 -11.69 -14.57
C PHE A 242 -4.84 -12.51 -13.88
N HIS A 243 -4.07 -13.27 -14.66
CA HIS A 243 -2.92 -14.01 -14.15
C HIS A 243 -1.93 -13.09 -13.42
N ASP A 244 -1.55 -11.95 -14.01
CA ASP A 244 -0.55 -11.06 -13.44
C ASP A 244 -1.00 -10.44 -12.14
N VAL A 245 -2.23 -9.93 -12.10
CA VAL A 245 -2.82 -9.35 -10.90
C VAL A 245 -2.95 -10.39 -9.80
N LEU A 246 -3.44 -11.59 -10.11
CA LEU A 246 -3.71 -12.62 -9.10
C LEU A 246 -2.42 -13.25 -8.55
N ILE A 247 -1.39 -13.46 -9.39
CA ILE A 247 -0.09 -13.92 -8.88
C ILE A 247 0.56 -12.82 -8.03
N THR A 248 0.49 -11.56 -8.45
CA THR A 248 1.06 -10.45 -7.67
C THR A 248 0.34 -10.28 -6.33
N LEU A 249 -1.00 -10.40 -6.28
CA LEU A 249 -1.76 -10.46 -5.03
C LEU A 249 -1.43 -11.72 -4.20
N GLY A 250 -1.17 -12.84 -4.86
CA GLY A 250 -0.69 -14.07 -4.22
C GLY A 250 0.63 -13.85 -3.50
N LEU A 251 1.56 -13.11 -4.10
CA LEU A 251 2.83 -12.74 -3.46
C LEU A 251 2.62 -11.90 -2.20
N TYR A 252 1.64 -10.99 -2.21
CA TYR A 252 1.25 -10.22 -1.01
C TYR A 252 0.85 -11.15 0.13
N ALA A 253 -0.04 -12.11 -0.14
CA ALA A 253 -0.51 -13.05 0.88
C ALA A 253 0.58 -14.00 1.37
N VAL A 254 1.43 -14.48 0.46
CA VAL A 254 2.53 -15.41 0.80
C VAL A 254 3.60 -14.72 1.61
N LEU A 255 4.02 -13.51 1.24
CA LEU A 255 5.16 -12.81 1.82
C LEU A 255 4.80 -11.86 2.96
N TYR A 256 3.51 -11.76 3.32
CA TYR A 256 3.07 -10.95 4.44
C TYR A 256 3.80 -11.34 5.73
N ASN A 257 4.43 -10.35 6.39
CA ASN A 257 5.25 -10.50 7.60
C ASN A 257 6.45 -11.48 7.49
N ILE A 258 6.86 -11.88 6.27
CA ILE A 258 8.05 -12.75 6.10
C ILE A 258 9.34 -11.93 6.07
N ILE A 259 9.34 -10.80 5.37
CA ILE A 259 10.53 -9.97 5.16
C ILE A 259 10.45 -8.76 6.11
N PRO A 260 11.40 -8.58 7.04
CA PRO A 260 11.43 -7.42 7.92
C PRO A 260 11.45 -6.11 7.14
N GLY A 261 10.60 -5.16 7.53
CA GLY A 261 10.45 -3.86 6.86
C GLY A 261 9.64 -3.90 5.56
N LEU A 262 9.18 -5.06 5.08
CA LEU A 262 8.29 -5.13 3.91
C LEU A 262 6.85 -5.30 4.36
N ASN A 263 6.15 -4.17 4.58
CA ASN A 263 4.74 -4.19 4.93
C ASN A 263 3.87 -4.35 3.66
N LEU A 264 3.49 -5.58 3.34
CA LEU A 264 2.64 -5.91 2.19
C LEU A 264 1.15 -5.84 2.55
N GLU A 265 0.69 -4.62 2.84
CA GLU A 265 -0.72 -4.34 3.04
C GLU A 265 -1.34 -3.71 1.80
N VAL A 266 -2.59 -4.05 1.53
CA VAL A 266 -3.38 -3.41 0.49
C VAL A 266 -3.83 -2.05 1.04
N SER A 267 -3.13 -1.00 0.63
CA SER A 267 -3.47 0.42 0.85
C SER A 267 -3.92 1.07 -0.47
N LEU A 268 -4.40 2.32 -0.42
CA LEU A 268 -4.71 3.09 -1.63
C LEU A 268 -3.50 3.21 -2.57
N THR A 269 -2.30 3.37 -2.00
CA THR A 269 -1.04 3.43 -2.77
C THR A 269 -0.79 2.12 -3.51
N VAL A 270 -1.04 0.97 -2.87
CA VAL A 270 -0.89 -0.34 -3.50
C VAL A 270 -1.94 -0.56 -4.58
N VAL A 271 -3.20 -0.13 -4.35
CA VAL A 271 -4.23 -0.17 -5.40
C VAL A 271 -3.81 0.63 -6.63
N ALA A 272 -3.26 1.84 -6.45
CA ALA A 272 -2.72 2.64 -7.55
C ALA A 272 -1.58 1.93 -8.28
N ALA A 273 -0.71 1.20 -7.55
CA ALA A 273 0.32 0.36 -8.15
C ALA A 273 -0.30 -0.76 -9.01
N PHE A 274 -1.36 -1.43 -8.54
CA PHE A 274 -2.06 -2.45 -9.33
C PHE A 274 -2.73 -1.89 -10.58
N LEU A 275 -3.37 -0.72 -10.51
CA LEU A 275 -3.95 -0.04 -11.67
C LEU A 275 -2.86 0.31 -12.71
N THR A 276 -1.70 0.76 -12.23
CA THR A 276 -0.54 1.08 -13.09
C THR A 276 0.05 -0.20 -13.71
N LEU A 277 0.17 -1.27 -12.92
CA LEU A 277 0.62 -2.59 -13.36
C LEU A 277 -0.25 -3.12 -14.49
N ILE A 278 -1.58 -3.04 -14.37
CA ILE A 278 -2.49 -3.50 -15.41
C ILE A 278 -2.18 -2.79 -16.75
N GLY A 279 -2.02 -1.46 -16.72
CA GLY A 279 -1.65 -0.70 -17.92
C GLY A 279 -0.27 -1.09 -18.49
N TYR A 280 0.70 -1.30 -17.62
CA TYR A 280 2.05 -1.69 -18.01
C TYR A 280 2.10 -3.10 -18.63
N SER A 281 1.42 -4.08 -18.03
CA SER A 281 1.39 -5.46 -18.52
C SER A 281 0.75 -5.58 -19.92
N ILE A 282 -0.30 -4.80 -20.18
CA ILE A 282 -0.96 -4.79 -21.50
C ILE A 282 0.01 -4.36 -22.61
N ASN A 283 0.90 -3.41 -22.33
CA ASN A 283 1.80 -2.86 -23.34
C ASN A 283 2.69 -3.93 -23.98
N ASP A 284 3.22 -4.87 -23.20
CA ASP A 284 4.03 -5.98 -23.74
C ASP A 284 3.18 -6.93 -24.58
N THR A 285 1.98 -7.26 -24.09
CA THR A 285 1.03 -8.12 -24.83
C THR A 285 0.64 -7.49 -26.17
N VAL A 286 0.39 -6.17 -26.19
CA VAL A 286 0.08 -5.39 -27.40
C VAL A 286 1.23 -5.48 -28.41
N ILE A 287 2.47 -5.26 -27.96
CA ILE A 287 3.66 -5.32 -28.82
C ILE A 287 3.82 -6.71 -29.45
N VAL A 288 3.70 -7.77 -28.65
CA VAL A 288 3.82 -9.15 -29.14
C VAL A 288 2.69 -9.47 -30.12
N PHE A 289 1.44 -9.15 -29.78
CA PHE A 289 0.29 -9.47 -30.63
C PHE A 289 0.27 -8.68 -31.94
N ASP A 290 0.71 -7.44 -31.93
CA ASP A 290 0.86 -6.65 -33.15
C ASP A 290 1.92 -7.26 -34.06
N ARG A 291 3.05 -7.73 -33.50
CA ARG A 291 4.05 -8.43 -34.29
C ARG A 291 3.54 -9.76 -34.82
N VAL A 292 2.81 -10.54 -34.02
CA VAL A 292 2.17 -11.80 -34.47
C VAL A 292 1.23 -11.52 -35.64
N ARG A 293 0.39 -10.50 -35.53
CA ARG A 293 -0.52 -10.04 -36.60
C ARG A 293 0.24 -9.67 -37.88
N GLU A 294 1.33 -8.91 -37.75
CA GLU A 294 2.18 -8.53 -38.87
C GLU A 294 2.82 -9.76 -39.53
N THR A 295 3.40 -10.67 -38.74
CA THR A 295 4.06 -11.88 -39.26
C THR A 295 3.09 -12.80 -39.99
N LEU A 296 1.85 -12.95 -39.51
CA LEU A 296 0.78 -13.74 -40.15
C LEU A 296 0.38 -13.19 -41.52
N LYS A 297 0.42 -11.87 -41.71
CA LYS A 297 0.11 -11.24 -43.00
C LYS A 297 1.21 -11.48 -44.04
N ILE A 298 2.47 -11.52 -43.59
CA ILE A 298 3.64 -11.65 -44.48
C ILE A 298 3.91 -13.13 -44.82
N HIS A 299 3.85 -14.04 -43.85
CA HIS A 299 4.26 -15.44 -44.00
C HIS A 299 3.04 -16.38 -43.94
N LYS A 300 2.30 -16.48 -45.05
CA LYS A 300 0.99 -17.17 -45.08
C LYS A 300 1.06 -18.70 -45.04
N THR A 301 2.23 -19.29 -45.27
CA THR A 301 2.44 -20.74 -45.40
C THR A 301 3.08 -21.39 -44.18
N GLU A 302 3.61 -20.59 -43.25
CA GLU A 302 4.24 -21.11 -42.03
C GLU A 302 3.21 -21.48 -40.96
N SER A 303 3.62 -22.37 -40.04
CA SER A 303 2.78 -22.75 -38.91
C SER A 303 2.58 -21.57 -37.96
N LEU A 304 1.40 -21.47 -37.34
CA LEU A 304 1.10 -20.43 -36.35
C LEU A 304 2.12 -20.42 -35.20
N GLU A 305 2.59 -21.59 -34.78
CA GLU A 305 3.61 -21.75 -33.75
C GLU A 305 4.95 -21.11 -34.16
N SER A 306 5.43 -21.37 -35.38
CA SER A 306 6.64 -20.75 -35.93
C SER A 306 6.50 -19.23 -35.96
N LEU A 307 5.36 -18.73 -36.43
CA LEU A 307 5.11 -17.31 -36.56
C LEU A 307 5.02 -16.59 -35.23
N ILE A 308 4.39 -17.20 -34.23
CA ILE A 308 4.35 -16.66 -32.87
C ILE A 308 5.76 -16.63 -32.27
N ASN A 309 6.54 -17.71 -32.41
CA ASN A 309 7.94 -17.74 -31.97
C ASN A 309 8.78 -16.65 -32.66
N LEU A 310 8.67 -16.51 -33.98
CA LEU A 310 9.37 -15.48 -34.74
C LEU A 310 9.00 -14.07 -34.26
N ALA A 311 7.71 -13.84 -34.02
CA ALA A 311 7.23 -12.56 -33.52
C ALA A 311 7.81 -12.22 -32.14
N ILE A 312 7.77 -13.16 -31.19
CA ILE A 312 8.30 -12.97 -29.84
C ILE A 312 9.80 -12.70 -29.87
N ASN A 313 10.57 -13.49 -30.62
CA ASN A 313 12.02 -13.28 -30.75
C ASN A 313 12.36 -11.89 -31.31
N LYS A 314 11.58 -11.39 -32.29
CA LYS A 314 11.76 -10.05 -32.86
C LYS A 314 11.41 -8.92 -31.90
N THR A 315 10.48 -9.12 -30.97
CA THR A 315 10.06 -8.08 -30.01
C THR A 315 10.81 -8.14 -28.69
N MET A 316 11.47 -9.26 -28.37
CA MET A 316 12.11 -9.51 -27.08
C MET A 316 13.10 -8.43 -26.64
N SER A 317 13.94 -7.94 -27.55
CA SER A 317 14.91 -6.88 -27.24
C SER A 317 14.21 -5.60 -26.76
N ARG A 318 13.12 -5.19 -27.43
CA ARG A 318 12.33 -4.02 -27.02
C ARG A 318 11.72 -4.23 -25.64
N THR A 319 11.05 -5.36 -25.45
CA THR A 319 10.39 -5.73 -24.18
C THR A 319 11.36 -5.74 -23.01
N ILE A 320 12.53 -6.39 -23.17
CA ILE A 320 13.56 -6.42 -22.12
C ILE A 320 14.12 -5.03 -21.84
N LEU A 321 14.32 -4.19 -22.85
CA LEU A 321 14.86 -2.84 -22.64
C LEU A 321 13.85 -1.91 -21.94
N THR A 322 12.59 -1.89 -22.38
CA THR A 322 11.54 -1.09 -21.74
C THR A 322 11.24 -1.57 -20.31
N GLY A 323 11.12 -2.89 -20.14
CA GLY A 323 10.96 -3.54 -18.84
C GLY A 323 12.15 -3.28 -17.92
N GLY A 324 13.36 -3.57 -18.39
CA GLY A 324 14.60 -3.48 -17.61
C GLY A 324 14.94 -2.08 -17.13
N THR A 325 14.74 -1.06 -17.98
CA THR A 325 14.93 0.35 -17.58
C THR A 325 13.94 0.78 -16.50
N THR A 326 12.68 0.35 -16.62
CA THR A 326 11.66 0.63 -15.60
C THR A 326 11.96 -0.12 -14.30
N LEU A 327 12.32 -1.40 -14.40
CA LEU A 327 12.70 -2.25 -13.29
C LEU A 327 13.89 -1.71 -12.52
N LEU A 328 14.88 -1.11 -13.20
CA LEU A 328 16.02 -0.48 -12.54
C LEU A 328 15.58 0.67 -11.62
N SER A 329 14.73 1.57 -12.13
CA SER A 329 14.18 2.68 -11.34
C SER A 329 13.34 2.18 -10.17
N ILE A 330 12.47 1.20 -10.42
CA ILE A 330 11.61 0.60 -9.39
C ILE A 330 12.43 -0.18 -8.36
N PHE A 331 13.53 -0.82 -8.75
CA PHE A 331 14.42 -1.53 -7.85
C PHE A 331 15.12 -0.59 -6.88
N ILE A 332 15.60 0.55 -7.36
CA ILE A 332 16.15 1.61 -6.49
C ILE A 332 15.08 2.10 -5.52
N LEU A 333 13.84 2.32 -6.00
CA LEU A 333 12.72 2.70 -5.16
C LEU A 333 12.33 1.61 -4.13
N LEU A 334 12.47 0.33 -4.48
CA LEU A 334 12.19 -0.78 -3.58
C LEU A 334 13.16 -0.80 -2.39
N ILE A 335 14.44 -0.52 -2.64
CA ILE A 335 15.47 -0.51 -1.59
C ILE A 335 15.43 0.80 -0.78
N LEU A 336 15.30 1.95 -1.47
CA LEU A 336 15.51 3.28 -0.88
C LEU A 336 14.22 4.09 -0.64
N GLY A 337 13.07 3.67 -1.17
CA GLY A 337 11.83 4.46 -1.17
C GLY A 337 11.12 4.60 0.19
N GLY A 338 11.65 3.99 1.25
CA GLY A 338 11.03 3.96 2.57
C GLY A 338 9.75 3.11 2.60
N GLU A 339 9.14 2.94 3.78
CA GLU A 339 8.05 1.97 3.96
C GLU A 339 6.80 2.27 3.15
N VAL A 340 6.46 3.56 3.00
CA VAL A 340 5.26 4.00 2.28
C VAL A 340 5.32 3.60 0.81
N LEU A 341 6.48 3.75 0.16
CA LEU A 341 6.65 3.45 -1.26
C LEU A 341 7.16 2.03 -1.53
N ARG A 342 7.67 1.33 -0.52
CA ARG A 342 8.23 -0.02 -0.69
C ARG A 342 7.19 -1.01 -1.20
N ALA A 343 5.95 -0.97 -0.69
CA ALA A 343 4.88 -1.83 -1.16
C ALA A 343 4.45 -1.49 -2.61
N PHE A 344 4.39 -0.20 -2.96
CA PHE A 344 4.16 0.25 -4.34
C PHE A 344 5.25 -0.29 -5.27
N ALA A 345 6.52 -0.09 -4.91
CA ALA A 345 7.66 -0.53 -5.69
C ALA A 345 7.69 -2.06 -5.82
N PHE A 346 7.34 -2.79 -4.76
CA PHE A 346 7.24 -4.25 -4.77
C PHE A 346 6.20 -4.73 -5.79
N THR A 347 4.99 -4.14 -5.77
CA THR A 347 3.93 -4.45 -6.73
C THR A 347 4.39 -4.23 -8.16
N MET A 348 4.98 -3.06 -8.44
CA MET A 348 5.47 -2.74 -9.78
C MET A 348 6.64 -3.65 -10.20
N PHE A 349 7.57 -3.96 -9.30
CA PHE A 349 8.74 -4.77 -9.60
C PHE A 349 8.36 -6.18 -10.04
N PHE A 350 7.60 -6.89 -9.20
CA PHE A 350 7.17 -8.26 -9.52
C PHE A 350 6.13 -8.26 -10.61
N GLY A 351 5.21 -7.30 -10.61
CA GLY A 351 4.18 -7.19 -11.63
C GLY A 351 4.75 -7.01 -13.04
N ILE A 352 5.77 -6.17 -13.22
CA ILE A 352 6.44 -6.02 -14.54
C ILE A 352 7.09 -7.33 -14.97
N ILE A 353 7.81 -8.01 -14.08
CA ILE A 353 8.44 -9.32 -14.38
C ILE A 353 7.38 -10.35 -14.80
N ILE A 354 6.30 -10.44 -14.03
CA ILE A 354 5.21 -11.39 -14.28
C ILE A 354 4.48 -11.03 -15.59
N GLY A 355 4.23 -9.75 -15.87
CA GLY A 355 3.55 -9.29 -17.08
C GLY A 355 4.37 -9.50 -18.36
N THR A 356 5.67 -9.22 -18.33
CA THR A 356 6.56 -9.55 -19.45
C THR A 356 6.55 -11.06 -19.72
N TYR A 357 6.63 -11.87 -18.66
CA TYR A 357 6.54 -13.32 -18.75
C TYR A 357 5.19 -13.81 -19.30
N SER A 358 4.08 -13.27 -18.81
CA SER A 358 2.73 -13.72 -19.16
C SER A 358 2.34 -13.34 -20.58
N SER A 359 2.80 -12.20 -21.09
CA SER A 359 2.59 -11.81 -22.50
C SER A 359 3.09 -12.89 -23.47
N VAL A 360 4.21 -13.54 -23.13
CA VAL A 360 4.84 -14.61 -23.92
C VAL A 360 4.19 -15.96 -23.64
N PHE A 361 4.18 -16.40 -22.38
CA PHE A 361 3.86 -17.78 -22.04
C PHE A 361 2.42 -18.03 -21.63
N ILE A 362 1.63 -16.97 -21.43
CA ILE A 362 0.19 -17.07 -21.12
C ILE A 362 -0.63 -16.57 -22.32
N ALA A 363 -0.45 -15.31 -22.71
CA ALA A 363 -1.28 -14.67 -23.73
C ALA A 363 -1.07 -15.30 -25.12
N SER A 364 0.17 -15.33 -25.63
CA SER A 364 0.48 -15.91 -26.95
C SER A 364 0.27 -17.43 -26.99
N ALA A 365 0.64 -18.13 -25.92
CA ALA A 365 0.44 -19.58 -25.82
C ALA A 365 -1.04 -19.95 -25.84
N PHE A 366 -1.90 -19.18 -25.17
CA PHE A 366 -3.34 -19.43 -25.17
C PHE A 366 -3.94 -19.31 -26.58
N VAL A 367 -3.52 -18.29 -27.33
CA VAL A 367 -3.96 -18.10 -28.71
C VAL A 367 -3.54 -19.28 -29.58
N LEU A 368 -2.30 -19.77 -29.43
CA LEU A 368 -1.81 -20.94 -30.15
C LEU A 368 -2.64 -22.19 -29.83
N ASP A 369 -2.82 -22.51 -28.55
CA ASP A 369 -3.52 -23.71 -28.14
C ASP A 369 -5.01 -23.69 -28.52
N TYR A 370 -5.65 -22.53 -28.47
CA TYR A 370 -7.02 -22.38 -28.99
C TYR A 370 -7.08 -22.66 -30.50
N ALA A 371 -6.17 -22.09 -31.28
CA ALA A 371 -6.13 -22.30 -32.72
C ALA A 371 -5.91 -23.78 -33.08
N MET A 372 -4.98 -24.44 -32.38
CA MET A 372 -4.68 -25.86 -32.55
C MET A 372 -5.90 -26.74 -32.19
N LYS A 373 -6.55 -26.47 -31.06
CA LYS A 373 -7.70 -27.27 -30.58
C LYS A 373 -8.91 -27.21 -31.50
N TYR A 374 -9.18 -26.04 -32.09
CA TYR A 374 -10.36 -25.84 -32.93
C TYR A 374 -10.07 -25.92 -34.43
N HIS A 375 -8.84 -26.26 -34.84
CA HIS A 375 -8.37 -26.27 -36.23
C HIS A 375 -8.73 -25.00 -37.01
N LYS A 376 -8.85 -23.85 -36.31
CA LYS A 376 -9.23 -22.58 -36.93
C LYS A 376 -7.98 -21.88 -37.45
N LYS A 377 -8.00 -21.49 -38.72
CA LYS A 377 -7.05 -20.50 -39.24
C LYS A 377 -7.30 -19.19 -38.50
N VAL A 378 -6.29 -18.75 -37.76
CA VAL A 378 -6.31 -17.45 -37.11
C VAL A 378 -5.91 -16.42 -38.15
N GLU A 379 -6.91 -15.87 -38.83
CA GLU A 379 -6.71 -14.79 -39.79
C GLU A 379 -6.91 -13.46 -39.08
N PHE A 380 -6.27 -12.38 -39.55
CA PHE A 380 -6.40 -11.01 -39.03
C PHE A 380 -7.06 -10.08 -40.04
#